data_AF-A0A5E4FR14-F1
#
_entry.id   AF-A0A5E4FR14-F1
#
_cell.length_a   1.000
_cell.length_b   1.000
_cell.length_c   1.000
_cell.angle_alpha   90.00
_cell.angle_beta   90.00
_cell.angle_gamma   90.00
#
_symmetry.space_group_name_H-M   'P 1'
#
loop_
_entity.id
_entity.type
_entity.pdbx_description
1 polymer ?
#
loop_
_entity_poly.entity_id
_entity_poly.type
_entity_poly.pdbx_seq_one_letter_code
_entity_poly.pdbx_strand_id
1 'polypeptide(L)'
;MNGSIPESLGKLSELVELYLYSNSWEGILKEAHFINLTRLKALSISTDPIEKPMSLNVAYDWVAPFKLHRLLIRYCRVGPGFWKLIQSQTELLDVTLQNTSISDSMPKEWLSKISSQVQNLDLSYNNFSGRLPLQLKFPKLQSFDLGHNQLEGPLPLWLTNVYYLDFQSNLFSGPIPSNLGQLMPKLRYLDVSENRLNGTIPLSICNTKDMEVISLRNNQLFGEFPQRWSWWSKIRIIDVSHNNLSGNIPSSMGFPSSLKKFK
;
A
#
# COMPACT_ATOMS: atom_id res chain seq x y z
N MET A 1 -25.98 4.03 7.10
CA MET A 1 -26.43 5.43 7.08
C MET A 1 -26.22 5.99 5.68
N ASN A 2 -27.03 6.96 5.27
CA ASN A 2 -26.98 7.60 3.95
C ASN A 2 -27.16 9.12 4.09
N GLY A 3 -27.02 9.84 2.97
CA GLY A 3 -27.18 11.30 2.92
C GLY A 3 -25.89 12.06 3.21
N SER A 4 -25.99 13.36 3.47
CA SER A 4 -24.84 14.21 3.77
C SER A 4 -24.53 14.28 5.26
N ILE A 5 -23.24 14.28 5.59
CA ILE A 5 -22.77 14.53 6.96
C ILE A 5 -23.00 16.00 7.30
N PRO A 6 -23.68 16.34 8.42
CA PRO A 6 -23.97 17.74 8.75
C PRO A 6 -22.72 18.47 9.30
N GLU A 7 -22.58 19.75 8.97
CA GLU A 7 -21.50 20.61 9.48
C GLU A 7 -21.52 20.77 11.01
N SER A 8 -22.66 20.52 11.66
CA SER A 8 -22.76 20.49 13.12
C SER A 8 -21.84 19.45 13.78
N LEU A 9 -21.38 18.44 13.03
CA LEU A 9 -20.33 17.51 13.45
C LEU A 9 -19.08 18.26 13.94
N GLY A 10 -18.73 19.38 13.29
CA GLY A 10 -17.57 20.19 13.65
C GLY A 10 -17.67 20.89 15.01
N LYS A 11 -18.78 20.74 15.75
CA LYS A 11 -18.95 21.24 17.13
C LYS A 11 -18.47 20.25 18.20
N LEU A 12 -18.16 19.00 17.84
CA LEU A 12 -17.80 17.95 18.81
C LEU A 12 -16.34 18.04 19.27
N SER A 13 -16.00 19.03 20.11
CA SER A 13 -14.62 19.28 20.55
C SER A 13 -13.94 18.11 21.28
N GLU A 14 -14.72 17.26 21.93
CA GLU A 14 -14.22 16.11 22.69
C GLU A 14 -14.01 14.86 21.82
N LEU A 15 -14.35 14.91 20.53
CA LEU A 15 -14.28 13.74 19.66
C LEU A 15 -12.83 13.34 19.38
N VAL A 16 -12.48 12.11 19.76
CA VAL A 16 -11.13 11.54 19.55
C VAL A 16 -11.10 10.64 18.32
N GLU A 17 -12.17 9.92 18.04
CA GLU A 17 -12.25 8.97 16.94
C GLU A 17 -13.55 9.18 16.16
N LEU A 18 -13.44 9.27 14.84
CA LEU A 18 -14.56 9.41 13.94
C LEU A 18 -14.51 8.29 12.89
N TYR A 19 -15.42 7.33 13.02
CA TYR A 19 -15.54 6.21 12.10
C TYR A 19 -16.86 6.28 11.33
N LEU A 20 -16.74 6.54 10.03
CA LEU A 20 -17.85 6.71 9.10
C LEU A 20 -17.83 5.67 7.96
N TYR A 21 -17.05 4.60 8.10
CA TYR A 21 -16.92 3.55 7.07
C TYR A 21 -18.20 2.71 6.90
N SER A 22 -18.32 2.02 5.76
CA SER A 22 -19.45 1.13 5.43
C SER A 22 -20.82 1.82 5.45
N ASN A 23 -20.89 3.03 4.90
CA ASN A 23 -22.11 3.83 4.77
C ASN A 23 -22.17 4.45 3.37
N SER A 24 -23.37 4.81 2.90
CA SER A 24 -23.60 5.43 1.58
C SER A 24 -23.65 6.95 1.73
N TRP A 25 -22.58 7.54 2.24
CA TRP A 25 -22.54 8.98 2.44
C TRP A 25 -22.32 9.72 1.11
N GLU A 26 -23.00 10.85 0.96
CA GLU A 26 -22.88 11.74 -0.19
C GLU A 26 -22.48 13.17 0.22
N GLY A 27 -22.18 14.00 -0.77
CA GLY A 27 -21.85 15.41 -0.58
C GLY A 27 -20.36 15.70 -0.44
N ILE A 28 -20.06 16.85 0.17
CA ILE A 28 -18.71 17.42 0.24
C ILE A 28 -18.35 17.67 1.70
N LEU A 29 -17.37 16.92 2.19
CA LEU A 29 -16.71 17.21 3.45
C LEU A 29 -15.76 18.39 3.26
N LYS A 30 -15.95 19.40 4.10
CA LYS A 30 -15.22 20.67 4.14
C LYS A 30 -14.72 20.94 5.56
N GLU A 31 -13.88 21.94 5.72
CA GLU A 31 -13.26 22.38 6.98
C GLU A 31 -14.26 22.56 8.11
N ALA A 32 -15.46 23.09 7.80
CA ALA A 32 -16.53 23.31 8.78
C ALA A 32 -16.91 22.03 9.56
N HIS A 33 -16.79 20.85 8.93
CA HIS A 33 -17.07 19.55 9.55
C HIS A 33 -16.02 19.15 10.59
N PHE A 34 -14.85 19.79 10.57
CA PHE A 34 -13.67 19.39 11.31
C PHE A 34 -13.08 20.50 12.20
N ILE A 35 -13.63 21.72 12.12
CA ILE A 35 -12.96 22.95 12.60
C ILE A 35 -12.71 23.00 14.12
N ASN A 36 -13.53 22.34 14.95
CA ASN A 36 -13.29 22.27 16.40
C ASN A 36 -12.86 20.89 16.88
N LEU A 37 -12.54 19.93 16.00
CA LEU A 37 -12.18 18.56 16.38
C LEU A 37 -10.72 18.47 16.87
N THR A 38 -10.33 19.29 17.85
CA THR A 38 -8.94 19.48 18.29
C THR A 38 -8.31 18.21 18.88
N ARG A 39 -9.13 17.29 19.38
CA ARG A 39 -8.70 16.02 19.99
C ARG A 39 -8.68 14.84 19.03
N LEU A 40 -9.06 15.03 17.76
CA LEU A 40 -9.21 13.93 16.80
C LEU A 40 -7.87 13.23 16.51
N LYS A 41 -7.84 11.92 16.73
CA LYS A 41 -6.69 11.04 16.50
C LYS A 41 -6.93 9.98 15.44
N ALA A 42 -8.18 9.60 15.20
CA ALA A 42 -8.54 8.63 14.17
C ALA A 42 -9.70 9.13 13.31
N LEU A 43 -9.51 9.09 11.99
CA LEU A 43 -10.53 9.42 11.00
C LEU A 43 -10.66 8.26 10.01
N SER A 44 -11.86 7.70 9.89
CA SER A 44 -12.21 6.74 8.84
C SER A 44 -13.42 7.21 8.06
N ILE A 45 -13.26 7.36 6.74
CA ILE A 45 -14.30 7.74 5.80
C ILE A 45 -14.26 6.70 4.67
N SER A 46 -15.39 6.03 4.44
CA SER A 46 -15.57 5.18 3.27
C SER A 46 -16.98 5.39 2.75
N THR A 47 -17.12 5.45 1.44
CA THR A 47 -18.42 5.41 0.76
C THR A 47 -18.52 4.17 -0.12
N ASP A 48 -19.70 3.91 -0.67
CA ASP A 48 -19.93 2.83 -1.63
C ASP A 48 -19.28 3.21 -2.98
N PRO A 49 -18.42 2.35 -3.57
CA PRO A 49 -17.79 2.62 -4.87
C PRO A 49 -18.77 2.76 -6.05
N ILE A 50 -20.01 2.29 -5.92
CA ILE A 50 -20.98 2.25 -7.02
C ILE A 50 -21.77 3.57 -7.12
N GLU A 51 -21.97 4.27 -6.01
CA GLU A 51 -22.74 5.51 -5.95
C GLU A 51 -21.84 6.76 -6.09
N LYS A 52 -22.43 7.94 -6.35
CA LYS A 52 -21.68 9.20 -6.52
C LYS A 52 -20.70 9.38 -5.36
N PRO A 53 -19.37 9.27 -5.57
CA PRO A 53 -18.44 9.21 -4.46
C PRO A 53 -18.44 10.55 -3.74
N MET A 54 -18.57 10.50 -2.42
CA MET A 54 -18.30 11.61 -1.53
C MET A 54 -16.96 12.26 -1.88
N SER A 55 -16.85 13.57 -1.65
CA SER A 55 -15.57 14.26 -1.76
C SER A 55 -15.14 14.90 -0.45
N LEU A 56 -13.84 14.83 -0.16
CA LEU A 56 -13.18 15.62 0.86
C LEU A 56 -12.46 16.78 0.17
N ASN A 57 -13.05 17.97 0.24
CA ASN A 57 -12.53 19.15 -0.43
C ASN A 57 -12.38 20.30 0.58
N VAL A 58 -11.15 20.49 1.01
CA VAL A 58 -10.74 21.56 1.93
C VAL A 58 -9.88 22.57 1.18
N ALA A 59 -9.89 23.81 1.65
CA ALA A 59 -9.10 24.92 1.17
C ALA A 59 -7.62 24.60 1.30
N TYR A 60 -6.85 25.12 0.35
CA TYR A 60 -5.44 24.79 0.21
C TYR A 60 -4.59 25.29 1.39
N ASP A 61 -4.97 26.40 2.00
CA ASP A 61 -4.33 27.04 3.14
C ASP A 61 -4.90 26.60 4.49
N TRP A 62 -5.88 25.71 4.50
CA TRP A 62 -6.48 25.23 5.75
C TRP A 62 -5.48 24.40 6.57
N VAL A 63 -5.41 24.74 7.86
CA VAL A 63 -4.63 24.01 8.86
C VAL A 63 -5.59 23.25 9.76
N ALA A 64 -5.56 21.91 9.67
CA ALA A 64 -6.37 21.09 10.55
C ALA A 64 -5.96 21.28 12.02
N PRO A 65 -6.94 21.39 12.95
CA PRO A 65 -6.70 21.62 14.36
C PRO A 65 -6.25 20.35 15.12
N PHE A 66 -5.92 19.27 14.42
CA PHE A 66 -5.61 17.96 14.97
C PHE A 66 -4.41 17.30 14.30
N LYS A 67 -3.89 16.27 14.98
CA LYS A 67 -2.83 15.38 14.49
C LYS A 67 -3.30 13.94 14.58
N LEU A 68 -3.54 13.33 13.43
CA LEU A 68 -4.03 11.97 13.31
C LEU A 68 -2.90 10.95 13.51
N HIS A 69 -3.23 9.86 14.20
CA HIS A 69 -2.47 8.61 14.17
C HIS A 69 -3.00 7.64 13.12
N ARG A 70 -4.30 7.72 12.82
CA ARG A 70 -4.97 6.83 11.88
C ARG A 70 -5.83 7.62 10.90
N LEU A 71 -5.59 7.40 9.62
CA LEU A 71 -6.37 8.00 8.54
C LEU A 71 -6.74 6.93 7.53
N LEU A 72 -8.04 6.64 7.40
CA LEU A 72 -8.56 5.70 6.41
C LEU A 72 -9.58 6.42 5.53
N ILE A 73 -9.24 6.63 4.27
CA ILE A 73 -10.13 7.17 3.25
C ILE A 73 -10.21 6.15 2.13
N ARG A 74 -11.42 5.65 1.86
CA ARG A 74 -11.69 4.70 0.78
C ARG A 74 -12.82 5.18 -0.11
N TYR A 75 -12.66 5.03 -1.41
CA TYR A 75 -13.69 5.33 -2.42
C TYR A 75 -14.21 6.78 -2.39
N CYS A 76 -13.43 7.71 -1.85
CA CYS A 76 -13.80 9.12 -1.67
C CYS A 76 -12.85 10.01 -2.47
N ARG A 77 -13.38 10.95 -3.26
CA ARG A 77 -12.56 11.87 -4.05
C ARG A 77 -11.91 12.90 -3.14
N VAL A 78 -10.62 13.16 -3.32
CA VAL A 78 -9.94 14.22 -2.57
C VAL A 78 -9.70 15.45 -3.45
N GLY A 79 -9.95 16.64 -2.89
CA GLY A 79 -9.70 17.92 -3.54
C GLY A 79 -8.24 18.37 -3.42
N PRO A 80 -7.84 19.46 -4.10
CA PRO A 80 -6.45 19.91 -4.18
C PRO A 80 -5.84 20.30 -2.82
N GLY A 81 -6.63 20.82 -1.87
CA GLY A 81 -6.13 21.16 -0.53
C GLY A 81 -5.85 19.95 0.36
N PHE A 82 -6.32 18.76 -0.03
CA PHE A 82 -6.11 17.53 0.73
C PHE A 82 -4.62 17.20 0.90
N TRP A 83 -3.80 17.48 -0.11
CA TRP A 83 -2.37 17.22 -0.01
C TRP A 83 -1.68 18.05 1.06
N LYS A 84 -2.06 19.33 1.17
CA LYS A 84 -1.53 20.21 2.22
C LYS A 84 -1.94 19.71 3.60
N LEU A 85 -3.20 19.27 3.73
CA LEU A 85 -3.72 18.64 4.92
C LEU A 85 -2.87 17.42 5.32
N ILE A 86 -2.70 16.45 4.43
CA ILE A 86 -1.90 15.23 4.68
C ILE A 86 -0.45 15.55 5.04
N GLN A 87 0.17 16.51 4.36
CA GLN A 87 1.54 16.94 4.64
C GLN A 87 1.73 17.53 6.05
N SER A 88 0.66 18.02 6.66
CA SER A 88 0.66 18.50 8.05
C SER A 88 0.51 17.38 9.08
N GLN A 89 0.06 16.18 8.68
CA GLN A 89 -0.19 15.05 9.56
C GLN A 89 1.07 14.20 9.74
N THR A 90 1.87 14.57 10.74
CA THR A 90 3.19 13.97 11.00
C THR A 90 3.16 12.86 12.05
N GLU A 91 2.01 12.55 12.66
CA GLU A 91 1.83 11.52 13.71
C GLU A 91 1.22 10.21 13.16
N LEU A 92 1.07 10.09 11.83
CA LEU A 92 0.43 8.96 11.18
C LEU A 92 1.18 7.64 11.41
N LEU A 93 0.44 6.64 11.87
CA LEU A 93 0.85 5.24 12.05
C LEU A 93 0.17 4.34 11.03
N ASP A 94 -1.13 4.56 10.79
CA ASP A 94 -1.96 3.81 9.85
C ASP A 94 -2.53 4.78 8.80
N VAL A 95 -2.19 4.55 7.54
CA VAL A 95 -2.67 5.37 6.42
C VAL A 95 -3.29 4.45 5.36
N THR A 96 -4.55 4.69 5.04
CA THR A 96 -5.20 4.14 3.86
C THR A 96 -5.79 5.28 3.06
N LEU A 97 -5.34 5.45 1.82
CA LEU A 97 -5.92 6.35 0.83
C LEU A 97 -6.20 5.49 -0.41
N GLN A 98 -7.28 4.74 -0.40
CA GLN A 98 -7.60 3.79 -1.46
C GLN A 98 -8.69 4.35 -2.38
N ASN A 99 -8.46 4.31 -3.69
CA ASN A 99 -9.43 4.80 -4.67
C ASN A 99 -9.92 6.22 -4.38
N THR A 100 -8.96 7.15 -4.26
CA THR A 100 -9.21 8.56 -3.95
C THR A 100 -9.03 9.50 -5.14
N SER A 101 -8.80 8.93 -6.33
CA SER A 101 -8.54 9.65 -7.59
C SER A 101 -7.30 10.56 -7.55
N ILE A 102 -6.37 10.32 -6.62
CA ILE A 102 -5.10 11.02 -6.56
C ILE A 102 -4.27 10.68 -7.80
N SER A 103 -3.73 11.68 -8.50
CA SER A 103 -2.98 11.50 -9.75
C SER A 103 -1.55 12.04 -9.76
N ASP A 104 -1.14 12.76 -8.72
CA ASP A 104 0.18 13.37 -8.64
C ASP A 104 1.29 12.33 -8.35
N SER A 105 2.54 12.74 -8.51
CA SER A 105 3.66 11.98 -7.97
C SER A 105 3.61 11.96 -6.45
N MET A 106 3.93 10.82 -5.84
CA MET A 106 3.93 10.71 -4.38
C MET A 106 4.95 11.69 -3.74
N PRO A 107 4.54 12.58 -2.81
CA PRO A 107 5.43 13.60 -2.27
C PRO A 107 6.55 13.00 -1.40
N LYS A 108 7.79 13.07 -1.89
CA LYS A 108 8.98 12.51 -1.21
C LYS A 108 9.18 13.07 0.21
N GLU A 109 8.94 14.37 0.38
CA GLU A 109 9.06 15.03 1.69
C GLU A 109 8.06 14.49 2.71
N TRP A 110 6.82 14.22 2.29
CA TRP A 110 5.79 13.67 3.16
C TRP A 110 6.15 12.24 3.58
N LEU A 111 6.53 11.39 2.62
CA LEU A 111 7.00 10.03 2.93
C LEU A 111 8.15 10.03 3.93
N SER A 112 9.12 10.94 3.74
CA SER A 112 10.25 11.09 4.66
C SER A 112 9.77 11.38 6.09
N LYS A 113 8.81 12.31 6.25
CA LYS A 113 8.26 12.69 7.57
C LYS A 113 7.59 11.54 8.32
N ILE A 114 6.87 10.65 7.63
CA ILE A 114 6.14 9.54 8.28
C ILE A 114 6.96 8.23 8.35
N SER A 115 8.05 8.13 7.57
CA SER A 115 8.79 6.87 7.37
C SER A 115 9.29 6.20 8.65
N SER A 116 9.65 6.98 9.67
CA SER A 116 10.21 6.47 10.94
C SER A 116 9.19 5.77 11.84
N GLN A 117 7.89 5.96 11.59
CA GLN A 117 6.83 5.53 12.50
C GLN A 117 5.66 4.78 11.83
N VAL A 118 5.43 5.00 10.54
CA VAL A 118 4.31 4.38 9.81
C VAL A 118 4.43 2.86 9.88
N GLN A 119 3.31 2.21 10.18
CA GLN A 119 3.18 0.77 10.34
C GLN A 119 2.42 0.18 9.15
N ASN A 120 1.34 0.83 8.73
CA ASN A 120 0.52 0.41 7.61
C ASN A 120 0.34 1.56 6.64
N LEU A 121 0.65 1.31 5.37
CA LEU A 121 0.49 2.27 4.29
C LEU A 121 -0.23 1.57 3.13
N ASP A 122 -1.42 2.04 2.79
CA ASP A 122 -2.21 1.58 1.65
C ASP A 122 -2.56 2.79 0.80
N LEU A 123 -1.99 2.85 -0.40
CA LEU A 123 -2.22 3.89 -1.40
C LEU A 123 -2.76 3.27 -2.71
N SER A 124 -3.36 2.09 -2.61
CA SER A 124 -3.81 1.29 -3.75
C SER A 124 -4.96 1.94 -4.52
N TYR A 125 -5.14 1.52 -5.77
CA TYR A 125 -6.22 1.97 -6.66
C TYR A 125 -6.27 3.49 -6.85
N ASN A 126 -5.11 4.15 -6.92
CA ASN A 126 -5.04 5.56 -7.31
C ASN A 126 -4.37 5.67 -8.68
N ASN A 127 -3.96 6.88 -9.03
CA ASN A 127 -3.28 7.20 -10.27
C ASN A 127 -1.88 7.78 -10.01
N PHE A 128 -1.24 7.36 -8.90
CA PHE A 128 0.11 7.78 -8.54
C PHE A 128 1.09 7.43 -9.65
N SER A 129 1.93 8.40 -10.03
CA SER A 129 2.92 8.24 -11.10
C SER A 129 4.33 8.59 -10.64
N GLY A 130 5.31 8.29 -11.50
CA GLY A 130 6.72 8.54 -11.24
C GLY A 130 7.38 7.48 -10.35
N ARG A 131 8.56 7.80 -9.83
CA ARG A 131 9.45 6.84 -9.16
C ARG A 131 9.39 6.94 -7.65
N LEU A 132 9.40 5.79 -6.98
CA LEU A 132 9.55 5.71 -5.53
C LEU A 132 10.97 6.12 -5.07
N PRO A 133 11.11 6.77 -3.90
CA PRO A 133 12.41 7.11 -3.35
C PRO A 133 13.11 5.86 -2.80
N LEU A 134 14.13 5.38 -3.51
CA LEU A 134 14.80 4.11 -3.22
C LEU A 134 15.58 4.09 -1.89
N GLN A 135 15.97 5.25 -1.36
CA GLN A 135 16.84 5.37 -0.18
C GLN A 135 16.08 5.52 1.15
N LEU A 136 14.74 5.60 1.13
CA LEU A 136 13.97 5.71 2.37
C LEU A 136 14.06 4.43 3.21
N LYS A 137 13.97 4.58 4.53
CA LYS A 137 13.93 3.47 5.48
C LYS A 137 12.61 3.51 6.22
N PHE A 138 11.98 2.35 6.32
CA PHE A 138 10.69 2.19 6.98
C PHE A 138 10.79 1.16 8.10
N PRO A 139 11.47 1.51 9.22
CA PRO A 139 11.85 0.55 10.25
C PRO A 139 10.66 -0.11 10.97
N LYS A 140 9.50 0.55 10.99
CA LYS A 140 8.27 0.07 11.66
C LYS A 140 7.19 -0.42 10.69
N LEU A 141 7.41 -0.30 9.38
CA LEU A 141 6.42 -0.68 8.37
C LEU A 141 6.24 -2.20 8.36
N GLN A 142 4.98 -2.59 8.29
CA GLN A 142 4.48 -3.94 8.46
C GLN A 142 3.67 -4.37 7.24
N SER A 143 2.84 -3.47 6.72
CA SER A 143 2.06 -3.65 5.50
C SER A 143 2.24 -2.47 4.56
N PHE A 144 2.51 -2.77 3.28
CA PHE A 144 2.59 -1.75 2.25
C PHE A 144 1.89 -2.18 0.97
N ASP A 145 0.86 -1.43 0.61
CA ASP A 145 0.07 -1.64 -0.59
C ASP A 145 0.14 -0.39 -1.50
N LEU A 146 0.63 -0.59 -2.72
CA LEU A 146 0.67 0.38 -3.80
C LEU A 146 -0.02 -0.16 -5.05
N GLY A 147 -0.77 -1.26 -4.95
CA GLY A 147 -1.37 -1.95 -6.07
C GLY A 147 -2.25 -1.03 -6.92
N HIS A 148 -2.34 -1.30 -8.21
CA HIS A 148 -3.17 -0.54 -9.15
C HIS A 148 -2.86 0.97 -9.16
N ASN A 149 -1.65 1.32 -9.58
CA ASN A 149 -1.19 2.70 -9.79
C ASN A 149 -0.39 2.80 -11.11
N GLN A 150 0.28 3.92 -11.36
CA GLN A 150 1.14 4.16 -12.53
C GLN A 150 2.61 4.36 -12.12
N LEU A 151 3.05 3.74 -11.02
CA LEU A 151 4.40 3.91 -10.49
C LEU A 151 5.43 3.19 -11.36
N GLU A 152 6.57 3.83 -11.58
CA GLU A 152 7.62 3.34 -12.47
C GLU A 152 8.99 3.24 -11.79
N GLY A 153 9.95 2.67 -12.52
CA GLY A 153 11.33 2.46 -12.04
C GLY A 153 11.51 1.15 -11.28
N PRO A 154 12.65 0.96 -10.61
CA PRO A 154 12.93 -0.29 -9.89
C PRO A 154 12.11 -0.42 -8.61
N LEU A 155 11.91 -1.67 -8.17
CA LEU A 155 11.33 -1.96 -6.87
C LEU A 155 12.14 -1.30 -5.74
N PRO A 156 11.50 -0.63 -4.77
CA PRO A 156 12.19 -0.01 -3.65
C PRO A 156 12.79 -1.06 -2.71
N LEU A 157 14.04 -0.85 -2.32
CA LEU A 157 14.80 -1.73 -1.45
C LEU A 157 14.88 -1.20 -0.03
N TRP A 158 13.73 -1.07 0.62
CA TRP A 158 13.69 -0.54 1.97
C TRP A 158 14.04 -1.63 2.98
N LEU A 159 14.96 -1.30 3.89
CA LEU A 159 15.20 -2.11 5.09
C LEU A 159 13.96 -2.03 5.97
N THR A 160 13.21 -3.12 6.04
CA THR A 160 11.93 -3.15 6.73
C THR A 160 11.58 -4.55 7.24
N ASN A 161 10.70 -4.62 8.24
CA ASN A 161 10.12 -5.85 8.77
C ASN A 161 8.74 -6.13 8.15
N VAL A 162 8.51 -5.65 6.94
CA VAL A 162 7.25 -5.82 6.21
C VAL A 162 6.91 -7.31 6.09
N TYR A 163 5.67 -7.65 6.40
CA TYR A 163 5.11 -8.99 6.17
C TYR A 163 4.20 -9.03 4.94
N TYR A 164 3.61 -7.90 4.56
CA TYR A 164 2.71 -7.78 3.40
C TYR A 164 3.19 -6.68 2.45
N LEU A 165 3.53 -7.06 1.23
CA LEU A 165 3.93 -6.14 0.18
C LEU A 165 3.14 -6.45 -1.10
N ASP A 166 2.30 -5.50 -1.52
CA ASP A 166 1.50 -5.60 -2.73
C ASP A 166 1.72 -4.38 -3.62
N PHE A 167 2.48 -4.56 -4.69
CA PHE A 167 2.77 -3.57 -5.72
C PHE A 167 2.22 -4.00 -7.09
N GLN A 168 1.18 -4.83 -7.11
CA GLN A 168 0.62 -5.36 -8.36
C GLN A 168 0.11 -4.26 -9.30
N SER A 169 0.00 -4.56 -10.59
CA SER A 169 -0.61 -3.67 -11.60
C SER A 169 -0.02 -2.25 -11.57
N ASN A 170 1.28 -2.16 -11.79
CA ASN A 170 2.06 -0.92 -11.87
C ASN A 170 2.99 -0.97 -13.10
N LEU A 171 3.93 -0.02 -13.20
CA LEU A 171 4.93 0.06 -14.27
C LEU A 171 6.36 -0.19 -13.76
N PHE A 172 6.52 -0.89 -12.63
CA PHE A 172 7.85 -1.18 -12.08
C PHE A 172 8.66 -2.03 -13.06
N SER A 173 9.96 -1.72 -13.19
CA SER A 173 10.84 -2.30 -14.19
C SER A 173 12.24 -2.58 -13.64
N GLY A 174 13.03 -3.35 -14.39
CA GLY A 174 14.33 -3.84 -13.93
C GLY A 174 14.21 -5.11 -13.09
N PRO A 175 15.32 -5.57 -12.49
CA PRO A 175 15.37 -6.86 -11.82
C PRO A 175 14.71 -6.84 -10.44
N ILE A 176 14.18 -7.99 -10.04
CA ILE A 176 13.90 -8.24 -8.62
C ILE A 176 15.26 -8.26 -7.88
N PRO A 177 15.43 -7.45 -6.84
CA PRO A 177 16.73 -7.30 -6.20
C PRO A 177 17.31 -8.59 -5.63
N SER A 178 18.59 -8.82 -5.90
CA SER A 178 19.30 -10.06 -5.53
C SER A 178 19.30 -10.33 -4.02
N ASN A 179 19.12 -9.29 -3.20
CA ASN A 179 19.14 -9.34 -1.75
C ASN A 179 17.77 -9.19 -1.07
N LEU A 180 16.67 -9.37 -1.80
CA LEU A 180 15.29 -9.24 -1.29
C LEU A 180 15.08 -9.93 0.07
N GLY A 181 15.45 -11.21 0.18
CA GLY A 181 15.24 -11.96 1.42
C GLY A 181 16.15 -11.56 2.58
N GLN A 182 17.24 -10.83 2.35
CA GLN A 182 18.03 -10.22 3.42
C GLN A 182 17.46 -8.88 3.87
N LEU A 183 16.89 -8.10 2.94
CA LEU A 183 16.32 -6.78 3.24
C LEU A 183 14.93 -6.86 3.88
N MET A 184 14.15 -7.88 3.52
CA MET A 184 12.77 -8.08 3.98
C MET A 184 12.56 -9.53 4.47
N PRO A 185 13.28 -9.98 5.51
CA PRO A 185 13.30 -11.38 5.94
C PRO A 185 11.97 -11.87 6.56
N LYS A 186 11.04 -10.95 6.85
CA LYS A 186 9.74 -11.20 7.48
C LYS A 186 8.58 -11.29 6.51
N LEU A 187 8.83 -11.18 5.19
CA LEU A 187 7.79 -11.27 4.17
C LEU A 187 7.00 -12.57 4.29
N ARG A 188 5.67 -12.42 4.22
CA ARG A 188 4.67 -13.48 4.14
C ARG A 188 3.88 -13.42 2.85
N TYR A 189 3.65 -12.21 2.35
CA TYR A 189 2.92 -11.94 1.12
C TYR A 189 3.72 -10.98 0.26
N LEU A 190 4.02 -11.42 -0.96
CA LEU A 190 4.66 -10.62 -1.99
C LEU A 190 3.84 -10.72 -3.27
N ASP A 191 3.22 -9.63 -3.68
CA ASP A 191 2.62 -9.48 -4.99
C ASP A 191 3.28 -8.34 -5.75
N VAL A 192 3.95 -8.68 -6.84
CA VAL A 192 4.51 -7.72 -7.81
C VAL A 192 4.06 -8.09 -9.23
N SER A 193 2.91 -8.75 -9.34
CA SER A 193 2.35 -9.16 -10.61
C SER A 193 1.93 -7.98 -11.47
N GLU A 194 1.77 -8.20 -12.77
CA GLU A 194 1.32 -7.19 -13.72
C GLU A 194 2.19 -5.92 -13.71
N ASN A 195 3.50 -6.15 -13.83
CA ASN A 195 4.53 -5.11 -13.91
C ASN A 195 5.41 -5.34 -15.14
N ARG A 196 6.55 -4.64 -15.23
CA ARG A 196 7.56 -4.75 -16.30
C ARG A 196 8.89 -5.27 -15.76
N LEU A 197 8.85 -6.10 -14.70
CA LEU A 197 10.06 -6.64 -14.06
C LEU A 197 10.75 -7.63 -14.99
N ASN A 198 12.07 -7.61 -15.01
CA ASN A 198 12.89 -8.48 -15.88
C ASN A 198 14.01 -9.16 -15.07
N GLY A 199 14.93 -9.84 -15.75
CA GLY A 199 16.00 -10.57 -15.07
C GLY A 199 15.54 -11.91 -14.50
N THR A 200 16.35 -12.49 -13.62
CA THR A 200 16.07 -13.77 -12.97
C THR A 200 15.39 -13.58 -11.62
N ILE A 201 14.66 -14.62 -11.17
CA ILE A 201 14.13 -14.65 -9.81
C ILE A 201 15.31 -14.91 -8.86
N PRO A 202 15.58 -14.02 -7.89
CA PRO A 202 16.77 -14.11 -7.06
C PRO A 202 16.65 -15.25 -6.03
N LEU A 203 17.72 -16.03 -5.84
CA LEU A 203 17.76 -17.12 -4.87
C LEU A 203 17.45 -16.68 -3.43
N SER A 204 17.72 -15.41 -3.10
CA SER A 204 17.43 -14.86 -1.76
C SER A 204 15.95 -14.84 -1.42
N ILE A 205 15.03 -14.92 -2.40
CA ILE A 205 13.58 -15.05 -2.12
C ILE A 205 13.29 -16.30 -1.29
N CYS A 206 14.09 -17.37 -1.42
CA CYS A 206 13.98 -18.58 -0.60
C CYS A 206 14.39 -18.37 0.87
N ASN A 207 15.02 -17.25 1.21
CA ASN A 207 15.40 -16.93 2.60
C ASN A 207 14.22 -16.43 3.45
N THR A 208 13.08 -16.12 2.82
CA THR A 208 11.85 -15.66 3.49
C THR A 208 11.10 -16.85 4.11
N LYS A 209 11.52 -17.26 5.32
CA LYS A 209 11.03 -18.49 5.97
C LYS A 209 9.53 -18.50 6.26
N ASP A 210 8.95 -17.32 6.46
CA ASP A 210 7.52 -17.14 6.75
C ASP A 210 6.67 -16.90 5.50
N MET A 211 7.25 -16.98 4.30
CA MET A 211 6.54 -16.72 3.04
C MET A 211 5.36 -17.67 2.83
N GLU A 212 4.20 -17.11 2.51
CA GLU A 212 2.95 -17.82 2.25
C GLU A 212 2.48 -17.62 0.80
N VAL A 213 2.70 -16.44 0.22
CA VAL A 213 2.25 -16.09 -1.13
C VAL A 213 3.34 -15.35 -1.90
N ILE A 214 3.67 -15.85 -3.07
CA ILE A 214 4.51 -15.18 -4.07
C ILE A 214 3.70 -15.07 -5.36
N SER A 215 3.45 -13.85 -5.82
CA SER A 215 2.84 -13.56 -7.12
C SER A 215 3.79 -12.67 -7.93
N LEU A 216 4.36 -13.26 -8.98
CA LEU A 216 5.23 -12.62 -9.97
C LEU A 216 4.59 -12.64 -11.36
N ARG A 217 3.32 -13.02 -11.44
CA ARG A 217 2.56 -13.22 -12.67
C ARG A 217 2.66 -12.01 -13.61
N ASN A 218 2.67 -12.25 -14.92
CA ASN A 218 2.58 -11.20 -15.94
C ASN A 218 3.72 -10.16 -15.81
N ASN A 219 4.95 -10.65 -15.96
CA ASN A 219 6.19 -9.86 -15.99
C ASN A 219 7.08 -10.38 -17.15
N GLN A 220 8.33 -9.93 -17.19
CA GLN A 220 9.34 -10.30 -18.21
C GLN A 220 10.50 -11.09 -17.59
N LEU A 221 10.23 -11.85 -16.52
CA LEU A 221 11.25 -12.63 -15.82
C LEU A 221 11.69 -13.83 -16.66
N PHE A 222 12.96 -14.21 -16.56
CA PHE A 222 13.53 -15.33 -17.31
C PHE A 222 14.47 -16.20 -16.46
N GLY A 223 14.92 -17.31 -17.04
CA GLY A 223 15.77 -18.29 -16.36
C GLY A 223 14.96 -19.27 -15.52
N GLU A 224 15.66 -20.03 -14.66
CA GLU A 224 15.03 -21.05 -13.84
C GLU A 224 14.41 -20.49 -12.56
N PHE A 225 13.36 -21.15 -12.09
CA PHE A 225 12.81 -20.88 -10.76
C PHE A 225 13.76 -21.41 -9.66
N PRO A 226 14.03 -20.65 -8.58
CA PRO A 226 14.95 -21.05 -7.52
C PRO A 226 14.63 -22.42 -6.88
N GLN A 227 15.63 -23.30 -6.79
CA GLN A 227 15.43 -24.71 -6.42
C GLN A 227 15.56 -25.02 -4.90
N ARG A 228 15.40 -24.04 -4.00
CA ARG A 228 15.51 -24.20 -2.52
C ARG A 228 14.16 -24.38 -1.81
N TRP A 229 13.33 -25.28 -2.33
CA TRP A 229 11.95 -25.53 -1.89
C TRP A 229 11.81 -25.95 -0.42
N SER A 230 12.79 -26.66 0.14
CA SER A 230 12.77 -27.10 1.54
C SER A 230 12.84 -25.95 2.55
N TRP A 231 13.13 -24.71 2.11
CA TRP A 231 13.25 -23.55 3.00
C TRP A 231 11.91 -22.84 3.24
N TRP A 232 10.91 -23.13 2.41
CA TRP A 232 9.59 -22.52 2.50
C TRP A 232 8.58 -23.40 3.23
N SER A 233 8.69 -23.45 4.56
CA SER A 233 7.79 -24.27 5.39
C SER A 233 6.31 -23.83 5.39
N LYS A 234 6.02 -22.59 4.94
CA LYS A 234 4.68 -21.99 4.99
C LYS A 234 4.12 -21.59 3.62
N ILE A 235 4.85 -21.81 2.52
CA ILE A 235 4.41 -21.36 1.20
C ILE A 235 3.14 -22.09 0.78
N ARG A 236 2.15 -21.33 0.33
CA ARG A 236 0.84 -21.84 -0.08
C ARG A 236 0.55 -21.57 -1.53
N ILE A 237 0.99 -20.42 -2.04
CA ILE A 237 0.71 -19.98 -3.40
C ILE A 237 1.99 -19.45 -4.02
N ILE A 238 2.32 -19.98 -5.19
CA ILE A 238 3.30 -19.39 -6.10
C ILE A 238 2.61 -19.21 -7.45
N ASP A 239 2.61 -17.99 -7.96
CA ASP A 239 2.13 -17.67 -9.31
C ASP A 239 3.24 -16.96 -10.07
N VAL A 240 3.87 -17.67 -11.01
CA VAL A 240 4.89 -17.15 -11.92
C VAL A 240 4.42 -17.19 -13.37
N SER A 241 3.13 -17.44 -13.60
CA SER A 241 2.53 -17.54 -14.93
C SER A 241 2.73 -16.25 -15.75
N HIS A 242 2.69 -16.37 -17.08
CA HIS A 242 2.93 -15.24 -17.99
C HIS A 242 4.28 -14.54 -17.74
N ASN A 243 5.36 -15.34 -17.71
CA ASN A 243 6.75 -14.90 -17.74
C ASN A 243 7.51 -15.69 -18.82
N ASN A 244 8.81 -15.45 -18.97
CA ASN A 244 9.70 -16.15 -19.90
C ASN A 244 10.64 -17.13 -19.17
N LEU A 245 10.12 -17.80 -18.13
CA LEU A 245 10.89 -18.75 -17.32
C LEU A 245 11.20 -20.03 -18.11
N SER A 246 12.32 -20.67 -17.77
CA SER A 246 12.79 -21.91 -18.37
C SER A 246 13.15 -22.94 -17.30
N GLY A 247 13.62 -24.12 -17.72
CA GLY A 247 14.01 -25.21 -16.83
C GLY A 247 12.88 -26.18 -16.49
N ASN A 248 13.21 -27.14 -15.65
CA ASN A 248 12.30 -28.21 -15.24
C ASN A 248 11.66 -27.91 -13.89
N ILE A 249 10.47 -28.48 -13.66
CA ILE A 249 9.90 -28.55 -12.31
C ILE A 249 10.86 -29.38 -11.44
N PRO A 250 11.46 -28.81 -10.38
CA PRO A 250 12.44 -29.53 -9.58
C PRO A 250 11.75 -30.60 -8.73
N SER A 251 12.41 -31.75 -8.56
CA SER A 251 11.93 -32.84 -7.70
C SER A 251 11.71 -32.41 -6.24
N SER A 252 12.38 -31.34 -5.81
CA SER A 252 12.24 -30.72 -4.49
C SER A 252 10.95 -29.91 -4.31
N MET A 253 10.16 -29.66 -5.37
CA MET A 253 8.90 -28.90 -5.28
C MET A 253 7.87 -29.54 -4.33
N GLY A 254 7.97 -30.85 -4.07
CA GLY A 254 7.12 -31.57 -3.11
C GLY A 254 7.50 -31.40 -1.64
N PHE A 255 8.64 -30.79 -1.29
CA PHE A 255 9.04 -30.60 0.11
C PHE A 255 8.09 -29.69 0.93
N PRO A 256 7.65 -28.52 0.44
CA PRO A 256 6.70 -27.71 1.17
C PRO A 256 5.30 -28.32 1.12
N SER A 257 4.96 -29.11 2.14
CA SER A 257 3.64 -29.74 2.26
C SER A 257 2.47 -28.74 2.36
N SER A 258 2.77 -27.45 2.59
CA SER A 258 1.80 -26.37 2.63
C SER A 258 1.39 -25.84 1.25
N LEU A 259 2.10 -26.18 0.17
CA LEU A 259 1.87 -25.64 -1.17
C LEU A 259 0.51 -26.12 -1.71
N LYS A 260 -0.38 -25.17 -2.00
CA LYS A 260 -1.75 -25.43 -2.48
C LYS A 260 -1.93 -25.09 -3.95
N LYS A 261 -1.12 -24.17 -4.48
CA LYS A 261 -1.26 -23.65 -5.84
C LYS A 261 0.11 -23.25 -6.39
N PHE A 262 0.46 -23.82 -7.53
CA PHE A 262 1.61 -23.44 -8.34
C PHE A 262 1.10 -23.15 -9.76
N LYS A 263 1.40 -21.96 -10.29
CA LYS A 263 0.96 -21.49 -11.61
C LYS A 263 2.11 -20.89 -12.39
#